data_AF-A0A2G9XEI8-F1
#
_entry.id   AF-A0A2G9XEI8-F1
#
_cell.length_a   1.000
_cell.length_b   1.000
_cell.length_c   1.000
_cell.angle_alpha   90.00
_cell.angle_beta   90.00
_cell.angle_gamma   90.00
#
_symmetry.space_group_name_H-M   'P 1'
#
loop_
_entity.id
_entity.type
_entity.pdbx_description
1 polymer ?
#
loop_
_entity_poly.entity_id
_entity_poly.type
_entity_poly.pdbx_seq_one_letter_code
_entity_poly.pdbx_strand_id
1 'polypeptide(L)'
;MPFTKRMFVQNAHHLLFIFMVSAGIIVLSGCAGRQVSPEIQAYDMRVMSQPTTFTVPTEKAEEAWSRAQQFIATLSNFRIQTSTEYVIQTYMMESSWPKYGYSVTRTISGNNTNFVVKGYCTNMFSGDFAQYNAHALSHYMVTGELIEQRINR
;
A
#
# COMPACT_ATOMS: atom_id res chain seq x y z
N MET A 1 -38.97 -60.18 32.73
CA MET A 1 -39.01 -58.77 32.30
C MET A 1 -37.61 -58.16 32.35
N PRO A 2 -36.95 -57.96 31.19
CA PRO A 2 -36.05 -56.81 31.05
C PRO A 2 -36.09 -56.25 29.61
N PHE A 3 -36.89 -55.22 29.35
CA PHE A 3 -37.01 -54.63 28.01
C PHE A 3 -36.83 -53.10 27.97
N THR A 4 -36.19 -52.52 28.99
CA THR A 4 -36.12 -51.05 29.15
C THR A 4 -34.71 -50.45 29.11
N LYS A 5 -33.63 -51.26 29.11
CA LYS A 5 -32.26 -50.71 29.16
C LYS A 5 -31.62 -50.37 27.81
N ARG A 6 -32.14 -50.84 26.68
CA ARG A 6 -31.50 -50.62 25.35
C ARG A 6 -31.87 -49.30 24.66
N MET A 7 -32.94 -48.62 25.07
CA MET A 7 -33.40 -47.39 24.39
C MET A 7 -32.68 -46.11 24.84
N PHE A 8 -31.96 -46.12 25.96
CA PHE A 8 -31.31 -44.91 26.49
C PHE A 8 -29.92 -44.63 25.90
N VAL A 9 -29.19 -45.67 25.47
CA VAL A 9 -27.81 -45.54 24.98
C VAL A 9 -27.78 -44.98 23.55
N GLN A 10 -28.78 -45.30 22.72
CA GLN A 10 -28.80 -44.90 21.31
C GLN A 10 -29.07 -43.40 21.11
N ASN A 11 -29.79 -42.75 22.03
CA ASN A 11 -30.08 -41.31 21.97
C ASN A 11 -28.91 -40.42 22.41
N ALA A 12 -27.97 -40.94 23.20
CA ALA A 12 -26.80 -40.19 23.66
C ALA A 12 -25.75 -39.98 22.55
N HIS A 13 -25.59 -40.94 21.65
CA HIS A 13 -24.63 -40.85 20.54
C HIS A 13 -25.04 -39.83 19.47
N HIS A 14 -26.34 -39.67 19.20
CA HIS A 14 -26.85 -38.66 18.26
C HIS A 14 -26.69 -37.23 18.80
N LEU A 15 -26.89 -37.02 20.11
CA LEU A 15 -26.70 -35.72 20.76
C LEU A 15 -25.23 -35.28 20.78
N LEU A 16 -24.29 -36.21 20.98
CA LEU A 16 -22.84 -35.95 20.96
C LEU A 16 -22.33 -35.63 19.54
N PHE A 17 -22.87 -36.29 18.52
CA PHE A 17 -22.52 -36.03 17.11
C PHE A 17 -23.05 -34.67 16.63
N ILE A 18 -24.27 -34.28 17.04
CA ILE A 18 -24.86 -32.97 16.72
C ILE A 18 -24.06 -31.83 17.40
N PHE A 19 -23.58 -32.03 18.63
CA PHE A 19 -22.76 -31.03 19.33
C PHE A 19 -21.36 -30.86 18.72
N MET A 20 -20.78 -31.93 18.15
CA MET A 20 -19.48 -31.89 17.49
C MET A 20 -19.56 -31.22 16.10
N VAL A 21 -20.67 -31.40 15.38
CA VAL A 21 -20.91 -30.77 14.08
C VAL A 21 -21.25 -29.27 14.23
N SER A 22 -21.96 -28.87 15.28
CA SER A 22 -22.29 -27.45 15.53
C SER A 22 -21.07 -26.63 16.01
N ALA A 23 -20.11 -27.25 16.71
CA ALA A 23 -18.86 -26.60 17.10
C ALA A 23 -17.91 -26.33 15.91
N GLY A 24 -18.03 -27.08 14.81
CA GLY A 24 -17.19 -26.90 13.61
C GLY A 24 -17.56 -25.71 12.73
N ILE A 25 -18.80 -25.19 12.81
CA ILE A 25 -19.31 -24.13 11.92
C ILE A 25 -18.89 -22.73 12.40
N ILE A 26 -18.55 -22.55 13.68
CA ILE A 26 -18.25 -21.22 14.26
C ILE A 26 -16.82 -20.72 13.92
N VAL A 27 -15.94 -21.60 13.42
CA VAL A 27 -14.53 -21.25 13.12
C VAL A 27 -14.36 -20.55 11.76
N LEU A 28 -15.40 -20.48 10.92
CA LEU A 28 -15.33 -19.90 9.56
C LEU A 28 -15.73 -18.41 9.47
N SER A 29 -16.24 -17.80 10.55
CA SER A 29 -16.64 -16.38 10.57
C SER A 29 -15.48 -15.38 10.75
N GLY A 30 -14.22 -15.86 10.72
CA GLY A 30 -13.03 -15.07 11.01
C GLY A 30 -12.47 -14.20 9.87
N CYS A 31 -13.10 -14.14 8.71
CA CYS A 31 -12.69 -13.23 7.62
C CYS A 31 -13.49 -11.93 7.64
N ALA A 32 -13.52 -11.23 8.78
CA ALA A 32 -13.89 -9.81 8.77
C ALA A 32 -12.75 -9.05 8.08
N GLY A 33 -12.83 -8.94 6.75
CA GLY A 33 -11.93 -8.13 5.95
C GLY A 33 -11.85 -6.74 6.56
N ARG A 34 -10.63 -6.27 6.84
CA ARG A 34 -10.37 -4.99 7.48
C ARG A 34 -11.09 -3.91 6.66
N GLN A 35 -12.20 -3.38 7.18
CA GLN A 35 -13.04 -2.43 6.45
C GLN A 35 -12.24 -1.13 6.29
N VAL A 36 -11.75 -0.88 5.08
CA VAL A 36 -11.09 0.37 4.72
C VAL A 36 -12.18 1.45 4.64
N SER A 37 -11.92 2.63 5.22
CA SER A 37 -12.91 3.70 5.16
C SER A 37 -13.15 4.12 3.70
N PRO A 38 -14.37 4.54 3.33
CA PRO A 38 -14.68 5.01 1.98
C PRO A 38 -13.75 6.15 1.52
N GLU A 39 -13.31 6.99 2.46
CA GLU A 39 -12.35 8.07 2.21
C GLU A 39 -10.99 7.55 1.74
N ILE A 40 -10.43 6.54 2.41
CA ILE A 40 -9.15 5.94 2.01
C ILE A 40 -9.29 5.24 0.66
N GLN A 41 -10.40 4.57 0.41
CA GLN A 41 -10.65 3.94 -0.88
C GLN A 41 -10.72 4.99 -2.01
N ALA A 42 -11.40 6.11 -1.77
CA ALA A 42 -11.45 7.22 -2.72
C ALA A 42 -10.07 7.85 -2.96
N TYR A 43 -9.27 7.99 -1.90
CA TYR A 43 -7.89 8.47 -2.00
C TYR A 43 -7.03 7.51 -2.83
N ASP A 44 -7.04 6.22 -2.52
CA ASP A 44 -6.26 5.20 -3.24
C ASP A 44 -6.61 5.18 -4.74
N MET A 45 -7.89 5.36 -5.10
CA MET A 45 -8.31 5.49 -6.50
C MET A 45 -7.73 6.74 -7.18
N ARG A 46 -7.73 7.90 -6.51
CA ARG A 46 -7.12 9.14 -7.05
C ARG A 46 -5.62 8.99 -7.22
N VAL A 47 -4.94 8.43 -6.22
CA VAL A 47 -3.51 8.15 -6.26
C VAL A 47 -3.17 7.27 -7.46
N MET A 48 -3.84 6.13 -7.61
CA MET A 48 -3.55 5.20 -8.69
C MET A 48 -3.94 5.73 -10.08
N SER A 49 -4.84 6.71 -10.15
CA SER A 49 -5.18 7.40 -11.40
C SER A 49 -4.11 8.43 -11.84
N GLN A 50 -3.27 8.90 -10.92
CA GLN A 50 -2.22 9.87 -11.23
C GLN A 50 -1.06 9.15 -11.95
N PRO A 51 -0.69 9.52 -13.19
CA PRO A 51 0.44 8.90 -13.86
C PRO A 51 1.78 9.26 -13.19
N THR A 52 2.71 8.31 -13.22
CA THR A 52 4.09 8.48 -12.72
C THR A 52 5.01 9.23 -13.69
N THR A 53 4.57 9.40 -14.93
CA THR A 53 5.15 10.35 -15.89
C THR A 53 4.11 11.42 -16.17
N PHE A 54 4.41 12.66 -15.81
CA PHE A 54 3.45 13.75 -15.93
C PHE A 54 4.12 15.08 -16.23
N THR A 55 3.35 15.99 -16.82
CA THR A 55 3.83 17.32 -17.19
C THR A 55 3.06 18.38 -16.41
N VAL A 56 3.79 19.39 -15.95
CA VAL A 56 3.20 20.59 -15.35
C VAL A 56 3.74 21.85 -16.07
N PRO A 57 3.00 22.96 -16.01
CA PRO A 57 3.53 24.25 -16.45
C PRO A 57 4.79 24.62 -15.67
N THR A 58 5.76 25.26 -16.32
CA THR A 58 7.06 25.60 -15.71
C THR A 58 6.91 26.44 -14.42
N GLU A 59 5.90 27.31 -14.34
CA GLU A 59 5.61 28.11 -13.16
C GLU A 59 5.17 27.29 -11.92
N LYS A 60 4.70 26.05 -12.12
CA LYS A 60 4.35 25.10 -11.03
C LYS A 60 5.43 24.06 -10.77
N ALA A 61 6.46 24.00 -11.63
CA ALA A 61 7.45 22.94 -11.58
C ALA A 61 8.29 22.97 -10.30
N GLU A 62 8.62 24.17 -9.80
CA GLU A 62 9.44 24.30 -8.59
C GLU A 62 8.68 23.88 -7.33
N GLU A 63 7.38 24.18 -7.26
CA GLU A 63 6.50 23.70 -6.18
C GLU A 63 6.40 22.17 -6.19
N ALA A 64 6.14 21.58 -7.37
CA ALA A 64 6.09 20.14 -7.53
C ALA A 64 7.42 19.47 -7.16
N TRP A 65 8.55 20.07 -7.54
CA TRP A 65 9.89 19.59 -7.20
C TRP A 65 10.18 19.66 -5.70
N SER A 66 9.83 20.77 -5.06
CA SER A 66 9.99 20.95 -3.61
C SER A 66 9.19 19.90 -2.82
N ARG A 67 7.96 19.60 -3.25
CA ARG A 67 7.13 18.54 -2.68
C ARG A 67 7.78 17.17 -2.84
N ALA A 68 8.42 16.89 -3.98
CA ALA A 68 9.16 15.64 -4.17
C ALA A 68 10.34 15.51 -3.21
N GLN A 69 11.12 16.58 -3.05
CA GLN A 69 12.23 16.62 -2.10
C GLN A 69 11.74 16.40 -0.68
N GLN A 70 10.67 17.08 -0.27
CA GLN A 70 10.09 16.92 1.07
C GLN A 70 9.62 15.50 1.30
N PHE A 71 8.81 14.94 0.39
CA PHE A 71 8.31 13.58 0.50
C PHE A 71 9.43 12.56 0.65
N ILE A 72 10.47 12.65 -0.19
CA ILE A 72 11.58 11.69 -0.16
C ILE A 72 12.41 11.88 1.12
N ALA A 73 12.65 13.11 1.56
CA ALA A 73 13.41 13.38 2.78
C ALA A 73 12.68 12.89 4.05
N THR A 74 11.35 12.92 4.08
CA THR A 74 10.56 12.56 5.26
C THR A 74 10.12 11.10 5.27
N LEU A 75 9.75 10.55 4.11
CA LEU A 75 9.10 9.25 4.02
C LEU A 75 9.97 8.16 3.39
N SER A 76 11.08 8.47 2.71
CA SER A 76 11.92 7.41 2.12
C SER A 76 12.57 6.55 3.20
N ASN A 77 12.56 5.22 3.02
CA ASN A 77 13.36 4.32 3.87
C ASN A 77 14.82 4.27 3.42
N PHE A 78 15.09 4.67 2.18
CA PHE A 78 16.43 4.80 1.61
C PHE A 78 16.96 6.22 1.80
N ARG A 79 18.29 6.34 1.84
CA ARG A 79 18.96 7.63 1.93
C ARG A 79 19.11 8.25 0.55
N ILE A 80 19.03 9.58 0.48
CA ILE A 80 19.29 10.34 -0.75
C ILE A 80 20.76 10.14 -1.14
N GLN A 81 20.99 9.67 -2.36
CA GLN A 81 22.31 9.54 -2.98
C GLN A 81 22.63 10.76 -3.85
N THR A 82 21.64 11.20 -4.61
CA THR A 82 21.76 12.31 -5.54
C THR A 82 20.55 13.20 -5.36
N SER A 83 20.79 14.51 -5.22
CA SER A 83 19.75 15.54 -5.21
C SER A 83 20.34 16.74 -5.92
N THR A 84 20.12 16.78 -7.22
CA THR A 84 20.50 17.92 -8.06
C THR A 84 19.24 18.71 -8.40
N GLU A 85 19.40 19.74 -9.24
CA GLU A 85 18.26 20.35 -9.91
C GLU A 85 17.49 19.33 -10.73
N TYR A 86 18.11 18.40 -11.45
CA TYR A 86 17.39 17.58 -12.44
C TYR A 86 16.96 16.20 -11.93
N VAL A 87 17.62 15.69 -10.90
CA VAL A 87 17.45 14.31 -10.44
C VAL A 87 17.51 14.23 -8.92
N ILE A 88 16.53 13.54 -8.35
CA ILE A 88 16.57 12.98 -6.99
C ILE A 88 16.65 11.48 -7.13
N GLN A 89 17.62 10.85 -6.45
CA GLN A 89 17.77 9.41 -6.43
C GLN A 89 18.21 8.97 -5.04
N THR A 90 17.55 7.93 -4.53
CA THR A 90 17.92 7.28 -3.27
C THR A 90 18.74 6.02 -3.53
N TYR A 91 19.64 5.67 -2.62
CA TYR A 91 20.39 4.41 -2.70
C TYR A 91 19.86 3.37 -1.73
N MET A 92 19.91 2.12 -2.18
CA MET A 92 19.49 0.96 -1.39
C MET A 92 20.44 0.72 -0.22
N MET A 93 19.87 0.55 0.97
CA MET A 93 20.57 0.01 2.13
C MET A 93 20.18 -1.45 2.30
N GLU A 94 21.14 -2.31 2.64
CA GLU A 94 20.84 -3.70 2.99
C GLU A 94 19.79 -3.76 4.11
N SER A 95 18.83 -4.68 3.96
CA SER A 95 17.77 -4.86 4.96
C SER A 95 17.12 -6.22 4.85
N SER A 96 16.74 -6.78 6.00
CA SER A 96 15.88 -7.96 6.13
C SER A 96 14.39 -7.68 5.93
N TRP A 97 13.99 -6.40 5.83
CA TRP A 97 12.60 -5.97 5.67
C TRP A 97 12.40 -5.21 4.34
N PRO A 98 11.19 -5.22 3.77
CA PRO A 98 10.86 -4.37 2.64
C PRO A 98 11.15 -2.90 3.00
N LYS A 99 11.99 -2.27 2.19
CA LYS A 99 12.26 -0.84 2.25
C LYS A 99 12.06 -0.26 0.87
N TYR A 100 11.60 0.98 0.83
CA TYR A 100 11.26 1.65 -0.40
C TYR A 100 12.20 2.82 -0.67
N GLY A 101 12.58 2.94 -1.94
CA GLY A 101 13.39 4.02 -2.49
C GLY A 101 12.72 4.65 -3.70
N TYR A 102 13.26 5.80 -4.11
CA TYR A 102 12.66 6.67 -5.10
C TYR A 102 13.70 7.19 -6.10
N SER A 103 13.25 7.41 -7.33
CA SER A 103 13.94 8.25 -8.31
C SER A 103 12.92 9.20 -8.93
N VAL A 104 13.28 10.49 -8.97
CA VAL A 104 12.49 11.52 -9.63
C VAL A 104 13.41 12.26 -10.58
N THR A 105 13.04 12.35 -11.85
CA THR A 105 13.76 13.15 -12.84
C THR A 105 12.88 14.28 -13.33
N ARG A 106 13.43 15.48 -13.49
CA ARG A 106 12.76 16.63 -14.11
C ARG A 106 13.44 17.02 -15.42
N THR A 107 12.66 17.28 -16.44
CA THR A 107 13.13 17.74 -17.75
C THR A 107 12.31 18.94 -18.20
N ILE A 108 12.97 20.07 -18.38
CA ILE A 108 12.33 21.32 -18.81
C ILE A 108 12.22 21.30 -20.34
N SER A 109 11.04 21.59 -20.87
CA SER A 109 10.77 21.68 -22.30
C SER A 109 9.86 22.89 -22.58
N GLY A 110 10.50 24.03 -22.88
CA GLY A 110 9.80 25.29 -23.09
C GLY A 110 9.00 25.71 -21.85
N ASN A 111 7.68 25.88 -22.02
CA ASN A 111 6.76 26.32 -20.96
C ASN A 111 6.25 25.17 -20.08
N ASN A 112 6.80 23.97 -20.25
CA ASN A 112 6.40 22.78 -19.53
C ASN A 112 7.60 22.11 -18.89
N THR A 113 7.39 21.47 -17.74
CA THR A 113 8.35 20.55 -17.12
C THR A 113 7.75 19.16 -17.04
N ASN A 114 8.46 18.18 -17.58
CA ASN A 114 8.10 16.78 -17.48
C ASN A 114 8.79 16.14 -16.27
N PHE A 115 8.05 15.37 -15.50
CA PHE A 115 8.54 14.58 -14.38
C PHE A 115 8.37 13.10 -14.67
N VAL A 116 9.34 12.30 -14.23
CA VAL A 116 9.24 10.84 -14.19
C VAL A 116 9.57 10.39 -12.78
N VAL A 117 8.63 9.67 -12.17
CA VAL A 117 8.73 9.15 -10.80
C VAL A 117 8.81 7.62 -10.85
N LYS A 118 9.77 7.06 -10.11
CA LYS A 118 9.94 5.62 -9.97
C LYS A 118 10.09 5.26 -8.51
N GLY A 119 9.40 4.21 -8.09
CA GLY A 119 9.56 3.57 -6.80
C GLY A 119 10.32 2.26 -6.96
N TYR A 120 11.15 1.93 -5.98
CA TYR A 120 11.89 0.68 -5.92
C TYR A 120 11.74 0.07 -4.54
N CYS A 121 11.91 -1.25 -4.43
CA CYS A 121 11.92 -1.94 -3.14
C CYS A 121 13.06 -2.95 -3.06
N THR A 122 13.47 -3.26 -1.83
CA THR A 122 14.48 -4.29 -1.54
C THR A 122 13.99 -5.72 -1.78
N ASN A 123 12.67 -5.92 -1.88
CA ASN A 123 12.02 -7.21 -1.94
C ASN A 123 11.18 -7.34 -3.22
N MET A 124 11.42 -8.38 -4.02
CA MET A 124 10.68 -8.64 -5.26
C MET A 124 9.16 -8.79 -5.10
N PHE A 125 8.69 -9.19 -3.91
CA PHE A 125 7.27 -9.37 -3.60
C PHE A 125 6.57 -8.07 -3.17
N SER A 126 7.30 -6.98 -3.01
CA SER A 126 6.77 -5.66 -2.62
C SER A 126 6.67 -4.68 -3.78
N GLY A 127 6.73 -5.18 -5.03
CA GLY A 127 6.68 -4.37 -6.25
C GLY A 127 5.43 -3.51 -6.34
N ASP A 128 4.26 -4.04 -6.00
CA ASP A 128 2.98 -3.32 -6.06
C ASP A 128 2.95 -2.13 -5.09
N PHE A 129 3.55 -2.26 -3.90
CA PHE A 129 3.67 -1.16 -2.94
C PHE A 129 4.67 -0.10 -3.41
N ALA A 130 5.79 -0.51 -4.01
CA ALA A 130 6.74 0.43 -4.61
C ALA A 130 6.08 1.22 -5.76
N GLN A 131 5.26 0.56 -6.58
CA GLN A 131 4.48 1.20 -7.63
C GLN A 131 3.46 2.17 -7.02
N TYR A 132 2.67 1.74 -6.04
CA TYR A 132 1.71 2.60 -5.34
C TYR A 132 2.39 3.86 -4.77
N ASN A 133 3.55 3.71 -4.11
CA ASN A 133 4.30 4.84 -3.56
C ASN A 133 4.76 5.83 -4.63
N ALA A 134 5.13 5.36 -5.83
CA ALA A 134 5.49 6.22 -6.96
C ALA A 134 4.28 7.04 -7.45
N HIS A 135 3.10 6.40 -7.52
CA HIS A 135 1.85 7.08 -7.83
C HIS A 135 1.48 8.10 -6.74
N ALA A 136 1.63 7.74 -5.46
CA ALA A 136 1.33 8.62 -4.34
C ALA A 136 2.26 9.86 -4.31
N LEU A 137 3.55 9.66 -4.56
CA LEU A 137 4.50 10.76 -4.71
C LEU A 137 4.11 11.66 -5.90
N SER A 138 3.78 11.09 -7.05
CA SER A 138 3.33 11.86 -8.22
C SER A 138 2.05 12.66 -7.91
N HIS A 139 1.11 12.07 -7.17
CA HIS A 139 -0.13 12.71 -6.76
C HIS A 139 0.13 13.88 -5.82
N TYR A 140 0.99 13.67 -4.83
CA TYR A 140 1.40 14.71 -3.89
C TYR A 140 2.13 15.86 -4.60
N MET A 141 3.04 15.56 -5.54
CA MET A 141 3.72 16.58 -6.33
C MET A 141 2.71 17.52 -7.04
N VAL A 142 1.68 16.95 -7.67
CA VAL A 142 0.67 17.73 -8.42
C VAL A 142 -0.31 18.46 -7.48
N THR A 143 -0.83 17.78 -6.47
CA THR A 143 -2.00 18.25 -5.70
C THR A 143 -1.63 18.87 -4.35
N GLY A 144 -0.57 18.39 -3.72
CA GLY A 144 -0.22 18.71 -2.34
C GLY A 144 -0.98 17.87 -1.32
N GLU A 145 -1.86 16.96 -1.76
CA GLU A 145 -2.60 16.04 -0.89
C GLU A 145 -1.79 14.77 -0.61
N LEU A 146 -1.69 14.39 0.66
CA LEU A 146 -0.99 13.18 1.09
C LEU A 146 -1.62 12.59 2.34
N ILE A 147 -1.91 11.29 2.30
CA ILE A 147 -2.23 10.50 3.50
C ILE A 147 -0.99 9.67 3.85
N GLU A 148 -0.13 10.23 4.70
CA GLU A 148 1.17 9.64 5.07
C GLU A 148 1.05 8.19 5.55
N GLN A 149 -0.04 7.87 6.26
CA GLN A 149 -0.26 6.54 6.78
C GLN A 149 -0.34 5.50 5.65
N ARG A 150 -0.58 5.88 4.39
CA ARG A 150 -0.65 4.96 3.23
C ARG A 150 0.69 4.70 2.56
N ILE A 151 1.74 5.43 2.91
CA ILE A 151 3.06 5.32 2.25
C ILE A 151 3.90 4.22 2.90
N ASN A 152 4.63 3.45 2.08
CA ASN A 152 5.53 2.36 2.51
C ASN A 152 4.87 1.26 3.36
N ARG A 153 3.64 0.86 3.00
CA ARG A 153 2.98 -0.30 3.61
C ARG A 153 3.45 -1.64 3.06
#